data_AF-A0A135VC80-F1
#
_entry.id   AF-A0A135VC80-F1
#
_cell.length_a   1.000
_cell.length_b   1.000
_cell.length_c   1.000
_cell.angle_alpha   90.00
_cell.angle_beta   90.00
_cell.angle_gamma   90.00
#
_symmetry.space_group_name_H-M   'P 1'
#
loop_
_entity.id
_entity.type
_entity.pdbx_description
1 polymer ?
#
loop_
_entity_poly.entity_id
_entity_poly.type
_entity_poly.pdbx_seq_one_letter_code
_entity_poly.pdbx_strand_id
1 'polypeptide(L)'
;MKRDDPLLLPLCQICGEYKGVGPCKNPACPDCFSRDTALRKEDVEQNTHQTCGICGKVKFVSCAQCGNSFCESHSLGANSNHFMNFNQHLGTCVECLKIICENCWILSPKGEIICLVHLEKERKTHAYRSPNP
;
A
#
# COMPACT_ATOMS: atom_id res chain seq x y z
N MET A 1 1.10 -9.09 -26.70
CA MET A 1 1.66 -8.58 -25.42
C MET A 1 0.51 -7.96 -24.64
N LYS A 2 0.11 -8.57 -23.51
CA LYS A 2 -0.98 -8.05 -22.68
C LYS A 2 -0.43 -6.83 -21.96
N ARG A 3 -1.05 -5.65 -22.13
CA ARG A 3 -0.69 -4.45 -21.36
C ARG A 3 -1.09 -4.74 -19.91
N ASP A 4 -0.14 -4.64 -18.99
CA ASP A 4 -0.43 -4.75 -17.55
C ASP A 4 -1.44 -3.67 -17.16
N ASP A 5 -2.43 -4.04 -16.34
CA ASP A 5 -3.48 -3.13 -15.92
C ASP A 5 -2.85 -1.94 -15.15
N PRO A 6 -2.96 -0.70 -15.65
CA PRO A 6 -2.35 0.48 -15.03
C PRO A 6 -2.76 0.68 -13.57
N LEU A 7 -3.90 0.14 -13.14
CA LEU A 7 -4.37 0.22 -11.75
C LEU A 7 -3.56 -0.67 -10.81
N LEU A 8 -2.99 -1.77 -11.30
CA LEU A 8 -2.21 -2.71 -10.50
C LEU A 8 -0.73 -2.30 -10.35
N LEU A 9 -0.28 -1.30 -11.12
CA LEU A 9 1.10 -0.84 -11.07
C LEU A 9 1.33 0.16 -9.93
N PRO A 10 2.39 0.01 -9.13
CA PRO A 10 2.68 0.94 -8.02
C PRO A 10 3.08 2.35 -8.50
N LEU A 11 3.58 2.46 -9.73
CA LEU A 11 3.94 3.70 -10.39
C LEU A 11 2.92 4.06 -11.46
N CYS A 12 2.60 5.34 -11.58
CA CYS A 12 1.83 5.85 -12.70
C CYS A 12 2.67 5.79 -13.98
N GLN A 13 2.15 5.17 -15.04
CA GLN A 13 2.84 5.12 -16.33
C GLN A 13 2.82 6.45 -17.10
N ILE A 14 2.08 7.45 -16.61
CA ILE A 14 1.96 8.78 -17.24
C ILE A 14 2.93 9.76 -16.59
N CYS A 15 2.82 9.99 -15.27
CA CYS A 15 3.66 10.97 -14.57
C CYS A 15 4.88 10.36 -13.86
N GLY A 16 4.98 9.04 -13.78
CA GLY A 16 6.05 8.35 -13.05
C GLY A 16 5.92 8.39 -11.52
N GLU A 17 4.91 9.06 -10.97
CA GLU A 17 4.74 9.15 -9.52
C GLU A 17 4.22 7.84 -8.91
N TYR A 18 4.65 7.57 -7.67
CA TYR A 18 4.13 6.48 -6.88
C TYR A 18 2.67 6.73 -6.48
N LYS A 19 1.80 5.80 -6.85
CA LYS A 19 0.36 5.83 -6.56
C LYS A 19 -0.13 4.65 -5.71
N GLY A 20 0.70 3.61 -5.53
CA GLY A 20 0.26 2.33 -4.97
C GLY A 20 -0.63 1.55 -5.95
N VAL A 21 -1.48 0.65 -5.44
CA VAL A 21 -2.52 0.00 -6.26
C VAL A 21 -3.74 0.91 -6.31
N GLY A 22 -4.20 1.27 -7.51
CA GLY A 22 -5.33 2.18 -7.73
C GLY A 22 -5.03 3.36 -8.66
N PRO A 23 -5.92 4.37 -8.74
CA PRO A 23 -5.75 5.53 -9.62
C PRO A 23 -4.57 6.43 -9.21
N CYS A 24 -3.93 7.07 -10.19
CA CYS A 24 -2.94 8.11 -9.90
C CYS A 24 -3.63 9.33 -9.27
N LYS A 25 -3.03 9.84 -8.19
CA LYS A 25 -3.55 10.99 -7.42
C LYS A 25 -3.12 12.33 -8.00
N ASN A 26 -2.37 12.33 -9.10
CA ASN A 26 -1.91 13.56 -9.76
C ASN A 26 -3.03 14.13 -10.65
N PRO A 27 -3.55 15.34 -10.36
CA PRO A 27 -4.62 15.95 -11.13
C PRO A 27 -4.24 16.31 -12.58
N ALA A 28 -2.95 16.33 -12.90
CA ALA A 28 -2.48 16.53 -14.27
C ALA A 28 -2.48 15.24 -15.11
N CYS A 29 -2.83 14.08 -14.55
CA CYS A 29 -2.89 12.82 -15.29
C CYS A 29 -4.27 12.60 -15.93
N PRO A 30 -4.39 12.72 -17.27
CA PRO A 30 -5.69 12.75 -17.96
C PRO A 30 -6.49 11.43 -17.91
N ASP A 31 -5.85 10.28 -17.65
CA ASP A 31 -6.50 8.96 -17.63
C ASP A 31 -6.63 8.32 -16.24
N CYS A 32 -6.12 8.96 -15.19
CA CYS A 32 -6.10 8.37 -13.85
C CYS A 32 -7.08 9.02 -12.87
N PHE A 33 -7.65 10.17 -13.22
CA PHE A 33 -8.45 10.98 -12.29
C PHE A 33 -9.94 10.65 -12.28
N SER A 34 -10.41 9.71 -13.10
CA SER A 34 -11.85 9.50 -13.31
C SER A 34 -12.27 8.05 -13.10
N ARG A 35 -12.24 7.63 -11.83
CA ARG A 35 -13.30 6.77 -11.28
C ARG A 35 -13.41 6.84 -9.75
N ASP A 36 -13.34 8.03 -9.17
CA ASP A 36 -14.02 8.27 -7.89
C ASP A 36 -15.52 8.37 -8.16
N THR A 37 -16.22 7.22 -8.15
CA THR A 37 -17.67 7.03 -7.88
C THR A 37 -18.13 5.62 -8.30
N ALA A 38 -17.49 4.55 -7.83
CA ALA A 38 -18.09 3.20 -7.91
C ALA A 38 -17.54 2.16 -6.92
N LEU A 39 -16.75 2.56 -5.94
CA LEU A 39 -16.45 1.71 -4.78
C LEU A 39 -16.49 2.57 -3.52
N ARG A 40 -17.66 3.13 -3.22
CA ARG A 40 -18.17 2.87 -1.87
C ARG A 40 -18.21 1.35 -1.81
N LYS A 41 -17.13 0.73 -1.30
CA LYS A 41 -17.34 -0.51 -0.59
C LYS A 41 -18.32 -0.09 0.49
N GLU A 42 -19.58 -0.44 0.25
CA GLU A 42 -20.57 -0.66 1.30
C GLU A 42 -19.79 -1.16 2.51
N ASP A 43 -20.15 -0.65 3.69
CA ASP A 43 -19.73 -1.18 4.97
C ASP A 43 -20.12 -2.67 5.04
N VAL A 44 -19.39 -3.52 4.30
CA VAL A 44 -19.30 -4.92 4.59
C VAL A 44 -18.46 -4.88 5.84
N GLU A 45 -19.18 -4.88 6.95
CA GLU A 45 -18.75 -5.32 8.27
C GLU A 45 -18.06 -6.66 8.06
N GLN A 46 -16.81 -6.56 7.60
CA GLN A 46 -16.07 -7.67 7.10
C GLN A 46 -15.56 -8.34 8.34
N ASN A 47 -16.27 -9.38 8.74
CA ASN A 47 -15.85 -10.46 9.62
C ASN A 47 -14.62 -11.21 9.04
N THR A 48 -13.67 -10.46 8.44
CA THR A 48 -12.44 -10.86 7.75
C THR A 48 -11.24 -10.90 8.70
N HIS A 49 -11.48 -10.72 10.00
CA HIS A 49 -10.46 -10.89 11.02
C HIS A 49 -10.04 -12.37 11.22
N GLN A 50 -10.69 -13.31 10.51
CA GLN A 50 -10.50 -14.75 10.69
C GLN A 50 -9.94 -15.45 9.43
N THR A 51 -10.03 -14.83 8.25
CA THR A 51 -9.66 -15.44 6.98
C THR A 51 -8.76 -14.53 6.14
N CYS A 52 -7.93 -15.14 5.29
CA CYS A 52 -7.00 -14.45 4.42
C CYS A 52 -7.75 -13.65 3.35
N GLY A 53 -7.45 -12.36 3.23
CA GLY A 53 -8.04 -11.47 2.23
C GLY A 53 -7.67 -11.76 0.78
N ILE A 54 -6.73 -12.69 0.53
CA ILE A 54 -6.32 -13.11 -0.82
C ILE A 54 -7.01 -14.42 -1.23
N CYS A 55 -6.98 -15.45 -0.37
CA CYS A 55 -7.44 -16.79 -0.74
C CYS A 55 -8.50 -17.40 0.19
N GLY A 56 -8.94 -16.68 1.23
CA GLY A 56 -9.98 -17.14 2.16
C GLY A 56 -9.55 -18.21 3.18
N LYS A 57 -8.29 -18.66 3.15
CA LYS A 57 -7.74 -19.61 4.15
C LYS A 57 -7.69 -19.01 5.57
N VAL A 58 -7.43 -19.84 6.57
CA VAL A 58 -7.28 -19.40 7.98
C VAL A 58 -6.23 -18.29 8.09
N LYS A 59 -6.57 -17.23 8.82
CA LYS A 59 -5.66 -16.14 9.14
C LYS A 59 -4.46 -16.64 9.95
N PHE A 60 -3.30 -16.12 9.62
CA PHE A 60 -2.08 -16.23 10.40
C PHE A 60 -1.67 -14.88 11.00
N VAL A 61 -1.70 -13.82 10.20
CA VAL A 61 -1.26 -12.46 10.60
C VAL A 61 -2.16 -11.40 9.97
N SER A 62 -2.22 -10.21 10.57
CA SER A 62 -2.98 -9.08 10.04
C SER A 62 -2.11 -7.84 9.90
N CYS A 63 -2.44 -7.01 8.90
CA CYS A 63 -1.87 -5.69 8.74
C CYS A 63 -2.26 -4.80 9.93
N ALA A 64 -1.26 -4.19 10.57
CA ALA A 64 -1.48 -3.31 11.72
C ALA A 64 -2.16 -1.97 11.36
N GLN A 65 -2.28 -1.63 10.07
CA GLN A 65 -2.86 -0.37 9.61
C GLN A 65 -4.29 -0.53 9.07
N CYS A 66 -4.55 -1.51 8.21
CA CYS A 66 -5.88 -1.72 7.61
C CYS A 66 -6.65 -2.91 8.18
N GLY A 67 -6.04 -3.75 9.02
CA GLY A 67 -6.70 -4.91 9.62
C GLY A 67 -6.85 -6.13 8.70
N ASN A 68 -6.52 -6.01 7.39
CA ASN A 68 -6.56 -7.15 6.47
C ASN A 68 -5.71 -8.31 6.97
N SER A 69 -6.26 -9.51 6.85
CA SER A 69 -5.65 -10.74 7.34
C SER A 69 -5.03 -11.57 6.22
N PHE A 70 -3.97 -12.30 6.51
CA PHE A 70 -3.20 -13.10 5.56
C PHE A 70 -2.91 -14.47 6.16
N CYS A 71 -2.99 -15.53 5.35
CA CYS A 71 -2.60 -16.88 5.76
C CYS A 71 -1.08 -17.05 5.69
N GLU A 72 -0.57 -18.14 6.25
CA GLU A 72 0.86 -18.48 6.31
C GLU A 72 1.57 -18.30 4.94
N SER A 73 1.01 -18.87 3.87
CA SER A 73 1.58 -18.78 2.51
C SER A 73 1.61 -17.38 1.92
N HIS A 74 0.71 -16.48 2.36
CA HIS A 74 0.67 -15.08 1.90
C HIS A 74 1.27 -14.11 2.92
N SER A 75 1.79 -14.62 4.03
CA SER A 75 2.54 -13.85 5.01
C SER A 75 4.06 -13.85 4.77
N LEU A 76 4.48 -14.36 3.60
CA LEU A 76 5.87 -14.33 3.19
C LEU A 76 6.36 -12.87 3.15
N GLY A 77 7.42 -12.60 3.89
CA GLY A 77 7.99 -11.26 4.04
C GLY A 77 7.47 -10.47 5.24
N ALA A 78 6.51 -11.00 6.03
CA ALA A 78 5.96 -10.29 7.19
C ALA A 78 6.98 -9.85 8.24
N ASN A 79 8.12 -10.56 8.33
CA ASN A 79 9.23 -10.22 9.24
C ASN A 79 10.35 -9.43 8.56
N SER A 80 10.24 -9.15 7.26
CA SER A 80 11.26 -8.43 6.51
C SER A 80 10.92 -6.95 6.44
N ASN A 81 11.91 -6.10 6.73
CA ASN A 81 11.83 -4.66 6.52
C ASN A 81 12.27 -4.22 5.12
N HIS A 82 12.54 -5.16 4.23
CA HIS A 82 12.94 -4.90 2.86
C HIS A 82 12.01 -5.62 1.89
N PHE A 83 11.85 -5.02 0.71
CA PHE A 83 11.14 -5.66 -0.38
C PHE A 83 12.02 -6.71 -1.05
N MET A 84 11.59 -7.96 -0.99
CA MET A 84 12.35 -9.11 -1.48
C MET A 84 11.87 -9.58 -2.85
N ASN A 85 10.56 -9.59 -3.08
CA ASN A 85 9.98 -10.08 -4.33
C ASN A 85 8.55 -9.56 -4.54
N PHE A 86 8.04 -9.70 -5.77
CA PHE A 86 6.70 -9.26 -6.16
C PHE A 86 5.53 -10.01 -5.51
N ASN A 87 5.77 -11.18 -4.92
CA ASN A 87 4.76 -11.95 -4.20
C ASN A 87 4.71 -11.59 -2.71
N GLN A 88 5.48 -10.59 -2.28
CA GLN A 88 5.50 -10.11 -0.91
C GLN A 88 4.29 -9.22 -0.65
N HIS A 89 3.34 -9.76 0.11
CA HIS A 89 2.15 -9.03 0.57
C HIS A 89 2.32 -8.42 1.96
N LEU A 90 3.24 -8.94 2.77
CA LEU A 90 3.52 -8.43 4.11
C LEU A 90 4.98 -8.00 4.29
N GLY A 91 5.19 -7.12 5.25
CA GLY A 91 6.45 -6.40 5.44
C GLY A 91 6.43 -5.62 6.74
N THR A 92 7.59 -5.52 7.37
CA THR A 92 7.82 -4.80 8.62
C THR A 92 8.22 -3.37 8.30
N CYS A 93 7.49 -2.38 8.83
CA CYS A 93 7.94 -1.00 8.73
C CYS A 93 9.27 -0.81 9.46
N VAL A 94 10.29 -0.25 8.80
CA VAL A 94 11.60 0.01 9.43
C VAL A 94 11.52 1.01 10.60
N GLU A 95 10.56 1.94 10.57
CA GLU A 95 10.40 3.00 11.58
C GLU A 95 9.65 2.53 12.84
N CYS A 96 8.53 1.81 12.68
CA CYS A 96 7.70 1.40 13.83
C CYS A 96 7.65 -0.10 14.08
N LEU A 97 8.36 -0.89 13.28
CA LEU A 97 8.45 -2.34 13.40
C LEU A 97 7.10 -3.07 13.34
N LYS A 98 6.06 -2.40 12.83
CA LYS A 98 4.74 -2.99 12.65
C LYS A 98 4.67 -3.72 11.32
N ILE A 99 4.04 -4.88 11.34
CA ILE A 99 3.69 -5.62 10.13
C ILE A 99 2.55 -4.88 9.43
N ILE A 100 2.79 -4.52 8.18
CA ILE A 100 1.86 -3.82 7.30
C ILE A 100 1.78 -4.60 5.99
N CYS A 101 0.72 -4.35 5.22
CA CYS A 101 0.53 -4.98 3.93
C CYS A 101 0.92 -4.08 2.75
N GLU A 102 0.91 -4.65 1.56
CA GLU A 102 1.27 -4.00 0.30
C GLU A 102 0.47 -2.72 0.00
N ASN A 103 -0.74 -2.61 0.56
CA ASN A 103 -1.59 -1.42 0.44
C ASN A 103 -1.27 -0.34 1.48
N CYS A 104 -0.45 -0.65 2.48
CA CYS A 104 -0.15 0.19 3.64
C CYS A 104 1.33 0.57 3.76
N TRP A 105 2.15 0.17 2.78
CA TRP A 105 3.55 0.57 2.71
C TRP A 105 3.93 1.35 1.46
N ILE A 106 5.09 1.97 1.53
CA ILE A 106 5.87 2.47 0.43
C ILE A 106 7.31 1.97 0.59
N LEU A 107 8.05 1.94 -0.51
CA LEU A 107 9.47 1.61 -0.47
C LEU A 107 10.31 2.89 -0.40
N SER A 108 11.29 2.91 0.49
CA SER A 108 12.36 3.91 0.47
C SER A 108 13.19 3.77 -0.82
N PRO A 109 13.98 4.78 -1.20
CA PRO A 109 14.93 4.66 -2.31
C PRO A 109 15.92 3.50 -2.16
N LYS A 110 16.10 2.97 -0.94
CA LYS A 110 16.95 1.83 -0.62
C LYS A 110 16.19 0.49 -0.59
N GLY A 111 14.90 0.50 -0.95
CA GLY A 111 14.04 -0.68 -0.93
C GLY A 111 13.55 -1.08 0.46
N GLU A 112 13.62 -0.19 1.45
CA GLU A 112 13.11 -0.44 2.81
C GLU A 112 11.61 -0.18 2.87
N ILE A 113 10.91 -0.95 3.69
CA ILE A 113 9.46 -0.87 3.85
C ILE A 113 9.12 0.21 4.89
N ILE A 114 8.37 1.22 4.48
CA ILE A 114 7.92 2.34 5.34
C ILE A 114 6.39 2.37 5.32
N CYS A 115 5.74 2.46 6.50
CA CYS A 115 4.28 2.57 6.53
C CYS A 115 3.81 3.95 6.07
N LEU A 116 2.62 4.00 5.48
CA LEU A 116 2.05 5.26 4.99
C LEU A 116 1.85 6.30 6.12
N VAL A 117 1.70 5.86 7.38
CA VAL A 117 1.62 6.77 8.53
C VAL A 117 2.93 7.54 8.75
N HIS A 118 4.10 6.93 8.51
CA HIS A 118 5.38 7.64 8.62
C HIS A 118 5.61 8.56 7.42
N LEU A 119 5.20 8.16 6.21
CA LEU A 119 5.22 9.03 5.05
C LEU A 119 4.40 10.31 5.27
N GLU A 120 3.21 10.21 5.85
CA GLU A 120 2.37 11.38 6.16
C GLU A 120 2.99 12.31 7.19
N LYS A 121 3.74 11.77 8.17
CA LYS A 121 4.49 12.58 9.14
C LYS A 121 5.60 13.38 8.46
N GLU A 122 6.37 12.76 7.57
CA GLU A 122 7.44 13.44 6.84
C GLU A 122 6.90 14.56 5.92
N ARG A 123 5.76 14.33 5.27
CA ARG A 123 5.13 15.39 4.44
C ARG A 123 4.67 16.58 5.29
N LYS A 124 4.17 16.34 6.50
CA LYS A 124 3.77 17.41 7.43
C LYS A 124 4.96 18.18 8.02
N THR A 125 6.09 17.52 8.29
CA THR A 125 7.30 18.20 8.78
C THR A 125 7.99 19.03 7.70
N HIS A 126 7.95 18.59 6.43
CA HIS A 126 8.47 19.37 5.31
C HIS A 126 7.57 20.54 4.90
N ALA A 127 6.24 20.41 5.02
CA ALA A 127 5.30 21.50 4.76
C ALA A 127 5.46 22.68 5.74
N TYR A 128 5.99 22.44 6.94
CA TYR A 128 6.29 23.47 7.94
C TYR A 128 7.66 24.15 7.77
N ARG A 129 8.48 23.71 6.81
CA ARG A 129 9.85 24.21 6.58
C ARG A 129 10.03 25.05 5.32
N SER A 130 8.95 25.45 4.64
CA SER A 130 9.06 26.51 3.63
C SER A 130 9.19 27.86 4.33
N PRO A 131 10.32 28.58 4.20
CA PRO A 131 10.36 29.99 4.54
C PRO A 131 9.51 30.73 3.50
N ASN A 132 8.59 31.57 3.97
CA ASN A 132 7.91 32.55 3.14
C ASN A 132 8.96 33.36 2.34
N PRO A 133 8.82 33.51 1.01
CA PRO A 133 9.30 34.69 0.33
C PRO A 133 8.40 35.90 0.63
#